data_AF-A0A433QL70-F1
#
_entry.id   AF-A0A433QL70-F1
#
_cell.length_a   1.000
_cell.length_b   1.000
_cell.length_c   1.000
_cell.angle_alpha   90.00
_cell.angle_beta   90.00
_cell.angle_gamma   90.00
#
_symmetry.space_group_name_H-M   'P 1'
#
loop_
_entity.id
_entity.type
_entity.pdbx_description
1 polymer ?
#
loop_
_entity_poly.entity_id
_entity_poly.type
_entity_poly.pdbx_seq_one_letter_code
_entity_poly.pdbx_strand_id
1 'polypeptide(L)'
;VVEVEDLSADSKFTELKDKFKNDYFPAGIQLGWLVDPVNRNIYVLKKDTNGVVRCLNKGWRDVAGGDVLPGFVLEVWKIDQAISQESSESSSSGTSDGDVEIPCPKCDETFPNDYTFLKHYEDEHTRKRRKQR
;
A
#
# COMPACT_ATOMS: atom_id res chain seq x y z
N VAL A 1 -8.61 -1.73 9.07
CA VAL A 1 -7.33 -1.83 9.79
C VAL A 1 -6.29 -2.42 8.86
N VAL A 2 -5.03 -2.03 9.02
CA VAL A 2 -3.90 -2.57 8.27
C VAL A 2 -2.88 -3.07 9.27
N GLU A 3 -2.41 -4.30 9.11
CA GLU A 3 -1.30 -4.89 9.86
C GLU A 3 -0.16 -5.13 8.86
N VAL A 4 1.07 -4.83 9.25
CA VAL A 4 2.28 -5.04 8.43
C VAL A 4 3.24 -5.90 9.22
N GLU A 5 3.61 -7.07 8.71
CA GLU A 5 4.42 -8.03 9.45
C GLU A 5 5.17 -8.98 8.51
N ASP A 6 6.32 -9.49 8.94
CA ASP A 6 7.00 -10.61 8.27
C ASP A 6 6.30 -11.93 8.63
N LEU A 7 5.61 -12.51 7.64
CA LEU A 7 4.82 -13.73 7.82
C LEU A 7 5.55 -14.99 7.38
N SER A 8 6.89 -14.94 7.31
CA SER A 8 7.71 -16.12 7.02
C SER A 8 7.48 -17.26 8.03
N ALA A 9 7.02 -16.93 9.24
CA ALA A 9 6.56 -17.89 10.23
C ALA A 9 5.03 -18.07 10.17
N ASP A 10 4.57 -19.30 9.88
CA ASP A 10 3.14 -19.65 9.84
C ASP A 10 2.39 -19.36 11.16
N SER A 11 3.10 -19.39 12.28
CA SER A 11 2.55 -19.04 13.60
C SER A 11 2.08 -17.59 13.66
N LYS A 12 2.89 -16.65 13.16
CA LYS A 12 2.54 -15.22 13.10
C LYS A 12 1.33 -14.98 12.19
N PHE A 13 1.29 -15.64 11.03
CA PHE A 13 0.14 -15.54 10.13
C PHE A 13 -1.15 -16.01 10.81
N THR A 14 -1.08 -17.13 11.54
CA THR A 14 -2.23 -17.68 12.25
C THR A 14 -2.67 -16.76 13.39
N GLU A 15 -1.75 -16.27 14.19
CA GLU A 15 -2.01 -15.33 15.29
C GLU A 15 -2.72 -14.06 14.79
N LEU A 16 -2.19 -13.42 13.75
CA LEU A 16 -2.80 -12.21 13.20
C LEU A 16 -4.17 -12.49 12.60
N LYS A 17 -4.32 -13.59 11.85
CA LYS A 17 -5.63 -14.01 11.31
C LYS A 17 -6.65 -14.24 12.43
N ASP A 18 -6.24 -14.79 13.56
CA ASP A 18 -7.12 -15.00 14.71
C ASP A 18 -7.43 -13.70 15.45
N LYS A 19 -6.46 -12.79 15.59
CA LYS A 19 -6.66 -11.41 16.10
C LYS A 19 -7.69 -10.64 15.27
N PHE A 20 -7.60 -10.75 13.93
CA PHE A 20 -8.64 -10.21 13.06
C PHE A 20 -10.01 -10.78 13.40
N LYS A 21 -10.13 -12.11 13.46
CA LYS A 21 -11.40 -12.82 13.68
C LYS A 21 -12.02 -12.58 15.04
N ASN A 22 -11.20 -12.54 16.09
CA ASN A 22 -11.66 -12.60 17.48
C ASN A 22 -11.73 -11.21 18.13
N ASP A 23 -10.91 -10.25 17.66
CA ASP A 23 -10.83 -8.93 18.26
C ASP A 23 -11.36 -7.85 17.31
N TYR A 24 -10.75 -7.72 16.12
CA TYR A 24 -11.06 -6.59 15.23
C TYR A 24 -12.46 -6.66 14.62
N PHE A 25 -12.83 -7.78 14.03
CA PHE A 25 -14.14 -7.94 13.38
C PHE A 25 -15.31 -7.94 14.39
N PRO A 26 -15.19 -8.52 15.59
CA PRO A 26 -16.19 -8.36 16.65
C PRO A 26 -16.30 -6.93 17.17
N ALA A 27 -15.20 -6.17 17.18
CA ALA A 27 -15.21 -4.74 17.52
C ALA A 27 -15.79 -3.83 16.40
N GLY A 28 -16.28 -4.39 15.29
CA GLY A 28 -16.96 -3.65 14.23
C GLY A 28 -16.10 -3.24 13.03
N ILE A 29 -14.84 -3.70 12.96
CA ILE A 29 -14.01 -3.51 11.75
C ILE A 29 -14.63 -4.26 10.56
N GLN A 30 -14.65 -3.64 9.39
CA GLN A 30 -15.27 -4.19 8.17
C GLN A 30 -14.25 -4.63 7.10
N LEU A 31 -13.03 -4.09 7.15
CA LEU A 31 -11.95 -4.38 6.20
C LEU A 31 -10.61 -4.48 6.93
N GLY A 32 -9.89 -5.55 6.65
CA GLY A 32 -8.52 -5.79 7.07
C GLY A 32 -7.58 -5.96 5.87
N TRP A 33 -6.42 -5.31 5.92
CA TRP A 33 -5.29 -5.69 5.08
C TRP A 33 -4.16 -6.20 5.97
N LEU A 34 -3.62 -7.35 5.63
CA LEU A 34 -2.40 -7.87 6.22
C LEU A 34 -1.33 -7.85 5.13
N VAL A 35 -0.37 -6.95 5.26
CA VAL A 35 0.69 -6.68 4.29
C VAL A 35 1.94 -7.39 4.79
N ASP A 36 2.53 -8.22 3.94
CA ASP A 36 3.80 -8.88 4.16
C ASP A 36 4.80 -8.37 3.12
N PRO A 37 5.60 -7.35 3.49
CA PRO A 37 6.65 -6.83 2.63
C PRO A 37 7.73 -7.85 2.27
N VAL A 38 8.04 -8.76 3.20
CA VAL A 38 9.16 -9.71 3.07
C VAL A 38 8.83 -10.78 2.04
N ASN A 39 7.68 -11.43 2.19
CA ASN A 39 7.20 -12.44 1.24
C ASN A 39 6.44 -11.85 0.05
N ARG A 40 6.37 -10.51 -0.03
CA ARG A 40 5.63 -9.76 -1.04
C ARG A 40 4.22 -10.31 -1.22
N ASN A 41 3.42 -10.18 -0.17
CA ASN A 41 2.03 -10.62 -0.20
C ASN A 41 1.09 -9.66 0.54
N ILE A 42 -0.15 -9.53 0.07
CA ILE A 42 -1.21 -8.81 0.76
C ILE A 42 -2.39 -9.75 0.92
N TYR A 43 -2.89 -9.89 2.14
CA TYR A 43 -4.12 -10.59 2.43
C TYR A 43 -5.24 -9.59 2.73
N VAL A 44 -6.39 -9.79 2.11
CA VAL A 44 -7.60 -9.00 2.36
C VAL A 44 -8.53 -9.81 3.23
N LEU A 45 -8.86 -9.27 4.40
CA LEU A 45 -9.83 -9.84 5.32
C LEU A 45 -11.14 -9.03 5.26
N LYS A 46 -12.26 -9.72 5.05
CA LYS A 46 -13.62 -9.15 5.04
C LYS A 46 -14.64 -10.17 5.58
N LYS A 47 -15.71 -9.68 6.21
CA LYS A 47 -16.89 -10.51 6.50
C LYS A 47 -17.65 -10.79 5.21
N ASP A 48 -18.06 -12.03 5.01
CA ASP A 48 -19.04 -12.36 3.98
C ASP A 48 -20.47 -12.08 4.46
N THR A 49 -21.45 -12.38 3.60
CA THR A 49 -22.88 -12.19 3.89
C THR A 49 -23.38 -13.04 5.07
N ASN A 50 -22.66 -14.10 5.44
CA ASN A 50 -22.98 -14.96 6.57
C ASN A 50 -22.26 -14.51 7.85
N GLY A 51 -21.55 -13.37 7.81
CA GLY A 51 -20.77 -12.85 8.93
C GLY A 51 -19.44 -13.56 9.16
N VAL A 52 -19.05 -14.50 8.29
CA VAL A 52 -17.79 -15.24 8.43
C VAL A 52 -16.64 -14.39 7.87
N VAL A 53 -15.60 -14.21 8.68
CA VAL A 53 -14.38 -13.50 8.25
C VAL A 53 -13.59 -14.38 7.30
N ARG A 54 -13.53 -13.97 6.03
CA ARG A 54 -12.71 -14.59 4.99
C ARG A 54 -11.38 -13.89 4.88
N CYS A 55 -10.32 -14.66 4.73
CA CYS A 55 -8.97 -14.19 4.42
C CYS A 55 -8.66 -14.57 2.97
N LEU A 56 -8.46 -13.57 2.12
CA LEU A 56 -8.17 -13.73 0.70
C LEU A 56 -6.73 -13.32 0.44
N ASN A 57 -5.89 -14.26 0.04
CA ASN A 57 -4.57 -13.96 -0.49
C ASN A 57 -4.73 -13.20 -1.82
N LYS A 58 -4.11 -12.02 -1.92
CA LYS A 58 -4.08 -11.22 -3.15
C LYS A 58 -2.72 -11.23 -3.82
N GLY A 59 -1.65 -11.68 -3.19
CA GLY A 59 -0.28 -11.47 -3.67
C GLY A 59 0.13 -10.00 -3.52
N TRP A 60 1.31 -9.66 -4.05
CA TRP A 60 1.80 -8.27 -4.10
C TRP A 60 1.16 -7.50 -5.26
N ARG A 61 -0.07 -7.01 -5.05
CA ARG A 61 -0.78 -6.20 -6.03
C ARG A 61 -1.68 -5.18 -5.36
N ASP A 62 -2.04 -4.16 -6.12
CA ASP A 62 -2.96 -3.13 -5.66
C ASP A 62 -4.28 -3.74 -5.17
N VAL A 63 -4.74 -3.28 -4.00
CA VAL A 63 -5.98 -3.74 -3.38
C VAL A 63 -6.94 -2.58 -3.16
N ALA A 64 -8.14 -2.72 -3.73
CA ALA A 64 -9.19 -1.72 -3.56
C ALA A 64 -9.83 -1.82 -2.16
N GLY A 65 -10.24 -0.67 -1.63
CA GLY A 65 -11.09 -0.57 -0.45
C GLY A 65 -12.45 -1.22 -0.61
N GLY A 66 -12.95 -1.25 -1.86
CA GLY A 66 -14.33 -1.64 -2.16
C GLY A 66 -15.31 -0.71 -1.46
N ASP A 67 -16.44 -1.25 -1.00
CA ASP A 67 -17.51 -0.42 -0.42
C ASP A 67 -17.15 0.20 0.95
N VAL A 68 -16.17 -0.37 1.65
CA VAL A 68 -15.72 0.14 2.95
C VAL A 68 -14.89 1.42 2.78
N LEU A 69 -14.11 1.52 1.71
CA LEU A 69 -13.35 2.72 1.34
C LEU A 69 -13.53 2.98 -0.17
N PRO A 70 -14.69 3.55 -0.57
CA PRO A 70 -15.02 3.73 -1.98
C PRO A 70 -14.00 4.62 -2.70
N GLY A 71 -13.49 4.14 -3.84
CA GLY A 71 -12.52 4.87 -4.65
C GLY A 71 -11.08 4.82 -4.14
N PHE A 72 -10.84 4.27 -2.95
CA PHE A 72 -9.49 4.08 -2.43
C PHE A 72 -8.86 2.79 -2.98
N VAL A 73 -7.60 2.88 -3.36
CA VAL A 73 -6.75 1.76 -3.76
C VAL A 73 -5.47 1.85 -2.96
N LEU A 74 -5.12 0.77 -2.25
CA LEU A 74 -3.79 0.62 -1.68
C LEU A 74 -2.87 0.20 -2.81
N GLU A 75 -2.06 1.15 -3.27
CA GLU A 75 -1.14 0.96 -4.38
C GLU A 75 0.20 0.43 -3.88
N VAL A 76 0.60 -0.72 -4.39
CA VAL A 76 1.79 -1.45 -3.93
C VAL A 76 3.07 -0.70 -4.22
N TRP A 77 3.13 0.05 -5.32
CA TRP A 77 4.31 0.83 -5.66
C TRP A 77 4.67 1.85 -4.56
N LYS A 78 3.67 2.42 -3.87
CA LYS A 78 3.87 3.33 -2.74
C LYS A 78 4.46 2.61 -1.53
N ILE A 79 4.18 1.32 -1.40
CA ILE A 79 4.75 0.45 -0.36
C ILE A 79 6.18 0.08 -0.73
N ASP A 80 6.43 -0.42 -1.96
CA ASP A 80 7.77 -0.76 -2.45
C ASP A 80 8.73 0.43 -2.34
N GLN A 81 8.25 1.64 -2.65
CA GLN A 81 9.01 2.86 -2.50
C GLN A 81 9.32 3.19 -1.03
N ALA A 82 8.34 3.06 -0.13
CA ALA A 82 8.56 3.29 1.30
C ALA A 82 9.62 2.34 1.86
N ILE A 83 9.60 1.07 1.44
CA ILE A 83 10.62 0.07 1.82
C ILE A 83 11.98 0.43 1.23
N SER A 84 12.03 0.85 -0.04
CA SER A 84 13.29 1.19 -0.71
C SER A 84 13.99 2.40 -0.11
N GLN A 85 13.23 3.36 0.44
CA GLN A 85 13.78 4.53 1.14
C GLN A 85 14.52 4.13 2.43
N GLU A 86 13.98 3.19 3.22
CA GLU A 86 14.60 2.74 4.48
C GLU A 86 15.99 2.11 4.26
N SER A 87 16.19 1.47 3.11
CA SER A 87 17.46 0.80 2.77
C SER A 87 18.59 1.78 2.42
N SER A 88 18.25 3.01 2.03
CA SER A 88 19.21 4.03 1.59
C SER A 88 19.76 4.88 2.74
N GLU A 89 19.07 4.91 3.89
CA GLU A 89 19.47 5.70 5.07
C GLU A 89 20.64 5.07 5.85
N SER A 90 20.99 3.82 5.54
CA SER A 90 22.11 3.09 6.18
C SER A 90 23.45 3.20 5.42
N SER A 91 23.50 3.91 4.29
CA SER A 91 24.75 4.15 3.55
C SER A 91 24.98 5.64 3.32
N SER A 92 25.03 6.42 4.41
CA SER A 92 25.71 7.71 4.37
C SER A 92 27.23 7.50 4.34
N SER A 93 27.77 7.16 3.17
CA SER A 93 29.16 7.48 2.76
C SER A 93 29.41 7.10 1.29
N GLY A 94 29.55 8.11 0.43
CA GLY A 94 30.13 7.98 -0.92
C GLY A 94 29.34 8.70 -2.02
N THR A 95 29.69 9.95 -2.29
CA THR A 95 29.13 10.83 -3.34
C THR A 95 29.65 10.53 -4.74
N SER A 96 28.82 10.73 -5.77
CA SER A 96 29.08 11.22 -7.15
C SER A 96 28.15 10.50 -8.14
N ASP A 97 27.45 11.12 -9.09
CA ASP A 97 27.40 12.49 -9.59
C ASP A 97 26.10 12.61 -10.42
N GLY A 98 25.40 13.74 -10.27
CA GLY A 98 24.22 14.09 -11.07
C GLY A 98 22.97 14.25 -10.21
N ASP A 99 22.70 15.48 -9.79
CA ASP A 99 21.35 15.92 -9.39
C ASP A 99 20.48 15.87 -10.65
N VAL A 100 19.95 14.68 -10.98
CA VAL A 100 19.07 14.52 -12.14
C VAL A 100 17.70 15.00 -11.71
N GLU A 101 17.50 16.31 -11.78
CA GLU A 101 16.18 16.90 -11.74
C GLU A 101 15.34 16.32 -12.89
N ILE A 102 14.26 15.61 -12.55
CA ILE A 102 13.30 14.98 -13.46
C ILE A 102 12.26 16.03 -13.83
N PRO A 103 12.29 16.63 -15.04
CA PRO A 103 11.28 17.58 -15.44
C PRO A 103 9.93 16.91 -15.69
N CYS A 104 8.88 17.59 -15.30
CA CYS A 104 7.54 17.32 -15.75
C CYS A 104 7.44 17.61 -17.26
N PRO A 105 6.86 16.73 -18.07
CA PRO A 105 6.69 16.99 -19.50
C PRO A 105 5.47 17.86 -19.84
N LYS A 106 4.66 18.23 -18.83
CA LYS A 106 3.38 18.94 -19.01
C LYS A 106 3.32 20.30 -18.34
N CYS A 107 4.25 20.58 -17.46
CA CYS A 107 4.48 21.88 -16.85
C CYS A 107 5.98 22.03 -16.64
N ASP A 108 6.42 23.22 -16.23
CA ASP A 108 7.85 23.49 -16.06
C ASP A 108 8.36 23.10 -14.67
N GLU A 109 7.69 22.17 -13.97
CA GLU A 109 8.15 21.64 -12.68
C GLU A 109 9.23 20.58 -12.88
N THR A 110 10.22 20.52 -11.99
CA THR A 110 11.27 19.49 -11.95
C THR A 110 11.29 18.80 -10.59
N PHE A 111 11.67 17.52 -10.59
CA PHE A 111 11.52 16.64 -9.45
C PHE A 111 12.82 15.91 -9.14
N PRO A 112 13.24 15.90 -7.88
CA PRO A 112 14.52 15.28 -7.49
C PRO A 112 14.49 13.75 -7.50
N ASN A 113 13.31 13.14 -7.62
CA ASN A 113 13.16 11.69 -7.69
C ASN A 113 11.86 11.30 -8.40
N ASP A 114 11.84 10.07 -8.89
CA ASP A 114 10.70 9.51 -9.64
C ASP A 114 9.39 9.58 -8.85
N TYR A 115 9.45 9.54 -7.51
CA TYR A 115 8.25 9.63 -6.66
C TYR A 115 7.50 10.94 -6.82
N THR A 116 8.23 12.03 -6.64
CA THR A 116 7.67 13.38 -6.58
C THR A 116 7.15 13.80 -7.93
N PHE A 117 7.84 13.37 -8.99
CA PHE A 117 7.34 13.43 -10.35
C PHE A 117 6.03 12.66 -10.53
N LEU A 118 6.01 11.37 -10.17
CA LEU A 118 4.87 10.50 -10.47
C LEU A 118 3.60 10.96 -9.75
N LYS A 119 3.72 11.38 -8.50
CA LYS A 119 2.63 11.94 -7.71
C LYS A 119 2.11 13.26 -8.30
N HIS A 120 3.00 14.19 -8.64
CA HIS A 120 2.61 15.45 -9.26
C HIS A 120 1.83 15.21 -10.57
N TYR A 121 2.34 14.30 -11.39
CA TYR A 121 1.71 13.98 -12.65
C TYR A 121 0.33 13.33 -12.45
N GLU A 122 0.18 12.44 -11.47
CA GLU A 122 -1.10 11.87 -11.06
C GLU A 122 -2.10 12.95 -10.66
N ASP A 123 -1.69 13.94 -9.86
CA ASP A 123 -2.62 14.90 -9.27
C ASP A 123 -3.02 16.04 -10.22
N GLU A 124 -2.04 16.57 -10.95
CA GLU A 124 -2.19 17.82 -11.71
C GLU A 124 -2.36 17.57 -13.20
N HIS A 125 -1.97 16.40 -13.67
CA HIS A 125 -1.96 16.09 -15.09
C HIS A 125 -2.80 14.88 -15.50
N THR A 126 -3.34 14.13 -14.55
CA THR A 126 -4.44 13.22 -14.83
C THR A 126 -5.77 13.95 -14.64
N ARG A 127 -6.69 13.76 -15.59
CA ARG A 127 -8.03 14.35 -15.49
C ARG A 127 -8.72 13.74 -14.27
N LYS A 128 -8.89 14.52 -13.19
CA LYS A 128 -9.75 14.15 -12.06
C LYS A 128 -11.13 13.77 -12.62
N ARG A 129 -11.48 12.48 -12.61
CA ARG A 129 -12.83 12.05 -12.98
C ARG A 129 -13.78 12.66 -11.95
N ARG A 130 -14.49 13.73 -12.33
CA ARG A 130 -15.76 14.07 -11.69
C ARG A 130 -16.66 12.85 -11.82
N LYS A 131 -16.80 12.04 -10.76
CA LYS A 131 -17.98 11.18 -10.66
C LYS A 131 -19.13 12.08 -10.23
N GLN A 132 -19.92 12.45 -11.25
CA GLN A 132 -21.23 13.07 -11.09
C GLN A 132 -22.10 12.22 -10.17
N ARG A 133 -22.97 12.92 -9.44
CA ARG A 133 -23.93 12.41 -8.45
C ARG A 133 -24.83 11.33 -9.01
#